data_AF-A0A3C1ZED4-F1
#
_entry.id   AF-A0A3C1ZED4-F1
#
_cell.length_a   1.000
_cell.length_b   1.000
_cell.length_c   1.000
_cell.angle_alpha   90.00
_cell.angle_beta   90.00
_cell.angle_gamma   90.00
#
_symmetry.space_group_name_H-M   'P 1'
#
loop_
_entity.id
_entity.type
_entity.pdbx_description
1 polymer ?
#
loop_
_entity_poly.entity_id
_entity_poly.type
_entity_poly.pdbx_seq_one_letter_code
_entity_poly.pdbx_strand_id
1 'polypeptide(L)'
;MDTVNKEKAIRAIVSSFVEAYASAFSDRHLSEVDDEDGTINMKIHNVFIAALGPEIQYYSALARSLDSSLGNMLEKMAIKIATLNYEVTQEVEGPIYQEQTDYIAELLECYKNTKGANHKKPSIADYRNIIGK
;
A
#
# COMPACT_ATOMS: atom_id res chain seq x y z
N MET A 1 -1.54 -29.33 -15.21
CA MET A 1 -1.92 -28.31 -16.20
C MET A 1 -0.76 -28.16 -17.17
N ASP A 2 -0.94 -28.48 -18.45
CA ASP A 2 0.12 -28.32 -19.47
C ASP A 2 0.46 -26.84 -19.68
N THR A 3 1.69 -26.56 -20.13
CA THR A 3 2.27 -25.21 -20.28
C THR A 3 1.40 -24.27 -21.12
N VAL A 4 0.81 -24.77 -22.21
CA VAL A 4 -0.10 -24.00 -23.08
C VAL A 4 -1.38 -23.57 -22.35
N ASN A 5 -1.89 -24.38 -21.42
CA ASN A 5 -3.06 -24.03 -20.62
C ASN A 5 -2.71 -23.02 -19.52
N LYS A 6 -1.48 -23.07 -18.97
CA LYS A 6 -1.00 -22.08 -18.00
C LYS A 6 -0.82 -20.70 -18.64
N GLU A 7 -0.22 -20.63 -19.82
CA GLU A 7 -0.05 -19.36 -20.54
C GLU A 7 -1.42 -18.70 -20.83
N LYS A 8 -2.38 -19.47 -21.33
CA LYS A 8 -3.74 -18.98 -21.58
C LYS A 8 -4.41 -18.46 -20.31
N ALA A 9 -4.27 -19.18 -19.19
CA ALA A 9 -4.79 -18.75 -17.91
C ALA A 9 -4.16 -17.43 -17.43
N ILE A 10 -2.83 -17.30 -17.55
CA ILE A 10 -2.11 -16.07 -17.20
C ILE A 10 -2.57 -14.90 -18.06
N ARG A 11 -2.68 -15.07 -19.39
CA ARG A 11 -3.17 -14.03 -20.29
C ARG A 11 -4.59 -13.57 -19.95
N ALA A 12 -5.48 -14.51 -19.64
CA ALA A 12 -6.85 -14.20 -19.22
C ALA A 12 -6.87 -13.39 -17.91
N ILE A 13 -6.04 -13.76 -16.93
CA ILE A 13 -5.88 -13.00 -15.69
C ILE A 13 -5.40 -11.57 -16.00
N VAL A 14 -4.33 -11.43 -16.78
CA VAL A 14 -3.78 -10.10 -17.12
C VAL A 14 -4.82 -9.22 -17.82
N SER A 15 -5.50 -9.73 -18.85
CA SER A 15 -6.53 -8.96 -19.58
C SER A 15 -7.63 -8.49 -18.65
N SER A 16 -8.16 -9.40 -17.83
CA SER A 16 -9.25 -9.08 -16.89
C SER A 16 -8.85 -8.02 -15.87
N PHE A 17 -7.64 -8.10 -15.30
CA PHE A 17 -7.17 -7.13 -14.32
C PHE A 17 -6.94 -5.75 -14.92
N VAL A 18 -6.35 -5.68 -16.12
CA VAL A 18 -6.10 -4.41 -16.82
C VAL A 18 -7.40 -3.74 -17.24
N GLU A 19 -8.35 -4.49 -17.83
CA GLU A 19 -9.65 -3.97 -18.26
C GLU A 19 -10.49 -3.49 -17.07
N ALA A 20 -10.55 -4.29 -16.00
CA ALA A 20 -11.27 -3.92 -14.79
C ALA A 20 -10.66 -2.68 -14.13
N TYR A 21 -9.33 -2.57 -14.10
CA TYR A 21 -8.65 -1.40 -13.56
C TYR A 21 -8.93 -0.14 -14.38
N ALA A 22 -8.80 -0.20 -15.70
CA ALA A 22 -9.04 0.96 -16.56
C ALA A 22 -10.46 1.51 -16.37
N SER A 23 -11.46 0.62 -16.34
CA SER A 23 -12.86 0.98 -16.13
C SER A 23 -13.07 1.57 -14.73
N ALA A 24 -12.69 0.83 -13.69
CA ALA A 24 -12.92 1.25 -12.31
C ALA A 24 -12.12 2.50 -11.90
N PHE A 25 -10.93 2.71 -12.47
CA PHE A 25 -10.15 3.92 -12.22
C PHE A 25 -10.85 5.14 -12.81
N SER A 26 -11.33 5.05 -14.05
CA SER A 26 -12.10 6.13 -14.68
C SER A 26 -13.40 6.40 -13.92
N ASP A 27 -14.21 5.37 -13.69
CA ASP A 27 -15.52 5.49 -13.05
C ASP A 27 -15.43 6.16 -11.68
N ARG A 28 -14.45 5.74 -10.86
CA ARG A 28 -14.23 6.32 -9.53
C ARG A 28 -13.96 7.83 -9.58
N HIS A 29 -13.04 8.26 -10.45
CA HIS A 29 -12.68 9.67 -10.53
C HIS A 29 -13.79 10.53 -11.14
N LEU A 30 -14.57 9.97 -12.06
CA LEU A 30 -15.73 10.64 -12.64
C LEU A 30 -16.88 10.75 -11.62
N SER A 31 -17.10 9.72 -10.79
CA SER A 31 -18.16 9.73 -9.78
C SER A 31 -17.85 10.61 -8.57
N GLU A 32 -16.57 10.83 -8.27
CA GLU A 32 -16.10 11.59 -7.10
C GLU A 32 -15.68 13.02 -7.44
N VAL A 33 -15.95 13.51 -8.67
CA VAL A 33 -15.47 14.83 -9.12
C VAL A 33 -15.95 15.99 -8.25
N ASP A 34 -17.18 15.89 -7.73
CA ASP A 34 -17.82 16.89 -6.87
C ASP A 34 -17.85 16.46 -5.39
N ASP A 35 -17.19 15.35 -5.03
CA ASP A 35 -17.14 14.85 -3.66
C ASP A 35 -15.96 15.46 -2.91
N GLU A 36 -16.23 16.30 -1.89
CA GLU A 36 -15.18 16.93 -1.06
C GLU A 36 -14.28 15.90 -0.36
N ASP A 37 -14.79 14.70 -0.07
CA ASP A 37 -14.04 13.58 0.51
C ASP A 37 -13.57 12.58 -0.56
N GLY A 38 -13.71 12.91 -1.84
CA GLY A 38 -13.31 12.10 -2.98
C GLY A 38 -11.80 11.84 -3.04
N THR A 39 -11.39 10.80 -3.77
CA THR A 39 -10.01 10.28 -3.79
C THR A 39 -8.97 11.36 -4.16
N ILE A 40 -9.31 12.28 -5.07
CA ILE A 40 -8.44 13.39 -5.44
C ILE A 40 -8.43 14.46 -4.36
N ASN A 41 -9.60 14.82 -3.83
CA ASN A 41 -9.74 15.88 -2.83
C ASN A 41 -9.05 15.49 -1.50
N MET A 42 -9.04 14.22 -1.13
CA MET A 42 -8.21 13.74 -0.02
C MET A 42 -6.70 13.83 -0.27
N LYS A 43 -6.26 13.82 -1.54
CA LYS A 43 -4.84 13.80 -1.92
C LYS A 43 -4.26 15.19 -2.18
N ILE A 44 -5.07 16.18 -2.56
CA ILE A 44 -4.63 17.55 -2.86
C ILE A 44 -4.08 18.26 -1.61
N HIS A 45 -4.60 17.97 -0.40
CA HIS A 45 -4.18 18.63 0.84
C HIS A 45 -2.78 18.22 1.37
N ASN A 46 -2.00 17.53 0.55
CA ASN A 46 -0.65 17.16 0.92
C ASN A 46 0.31 18.37 0.91
N VAL A 47 1.04 18.54 2.01
CA VAL A 47 1.96 19.66 2.26
C VAL A 47 3.03 19.84 1.16
N PHE A 48 3.42 18.78 0.46
CA PHE A 48 4.43 18.86 -0.60
C PHE A 48 3.89 19.44 -1.91
N ILE A 49 2.59 19.28 -2.18
CA ILE A 49 1.97 19.72 -3.43
C ILE A 49 1.09 20.97 -3.25
N ALA A 50 0.71 21.31 -2.02
CA ALA A 50 -0.09 22.49 -1.71
C ALA A 50 0.58 23.81 -2.14
N ALA A 51 1.91 23.85 -2.15
CA ALA A 51 2.67 25.03 -2.57
C ALA A 51 2.82 25.17 -4.10
N LEU A 52 2.42 24.16 -4.88
CA LEU A 52 2.68 24.09 -6.32
C LEU A 52 1.61 24.79 -7.18
N GLY A 53 0.57 25.34 -6.55
CA GLY A 53 -0.55 25.98 -7.23
C GLY A 53 -1.62 24.98 -7.70
N PRO A 54 -2.86 25.45 -7.98
CA PRO A 54 -4.04 24.59 -8.09
C PRO A 54 -3.95 23.55 -9.21
N GLU A 55 -3.39 23.93 -10.36
CA GLU A 55 -3.26 23.05 -11.53
C GLU A 55 -2.27 21.90 -11.27
N ILE A 56 -1.06 22.22 -10.82
CA ILE A 56 -0.02 21.22 -10.53
C ILE A 56 -0.46 20.32 -9.37
N GLN A 57 -1.14 20.88 -8.37
CA GLN A 57 -1.68 20.15 -7.23
C GLN A 57 -2.68 19.06 -7.67
N TYR A 58 -3.61 19.41 -8.58
CA TYR A 58 -4.58 18.46 -9.12
C TYR A 58 -3.93 17.31 -9.88
N TYR A 59 -3.04 17.61 -10.84
CA TYR A 59 -2.35 16.56 -11.60
C TYR A 59 -1.43 15.70 -10.72
N SER A 60 -0.81 16.30 -9.70
CA SER A 60 0.00 15.55 -8.74
C SER A 60 -0.86 14.61 -7.88
N ALA A 61 -2.04 15.05 -7.45
CA ALA A 61 -3.00 14.20 -6.74
C ALA A 61 -3.49 13.04 -7.61
N LEU A 62 -3.78 13.30 -8.90
CA LEU A 62 -4.17 12.29 -9.87
C LEU A 62 -3.06 11.26 -10.10
N ALA A 63 -1.82 11.71 -10.33
CA ALA A 63 -0.67 10.82 -10.51
C ALA A 63 -0.44 9.92 -9.28
N ARG A 64 -0.63 10.45 -8.08
CA ARG A 64 -0.55 9.67 -6.82
C ARG A 64 -1.73 8.72 -6.63
N SER A 65 -2.91 9.06 -7.14
CA SER A 65 -4.06 8.16 -7.18
C SER A 65 -3.79 6.99 -8.12
N LEU A 66 -3.26 7.30 -9.31
CA LEU A 66 -2.84 6.32 -10.30
C LEU A 66 -1.78 5.37 -9.72
N ASP A 67 -0.69 5.89 -9.17
CA ASP A 67 0.40 5.08 -8.62
C ASP A 67 -0.09 4.07 -7.59
N SER A 68 -0.84 4.53 -6.59
CA SER A 68 -1.35 3.67 -5.51
C SER A 68 -2.36 2.63 -6.02
N SER A 69 -3.29 3.03 -6.89
CA SER A 69 -4.33 2.11 -7.36
C SER A 69 -3.81 1.12 -8.39
N LEU A 70 -2.88 1.54 -9.26
CA LEU A 70 -2.19 0.66 -10.20
C LEU A 70 -1.31 -0.34 -9.45
N GLY A 71 -0.55 0.11 -8.46
CA GLY A 71 0.26 -0.77 -7.60
C GLY A 71 -0.57 -1.87 -6.95
N ASN A 72 -1.70 -1.51 -6.35
CA ASN A 72 -2.64 -2.47 -5.75
C ASN A 72 -3.22 -3.46 -6.78
N MET A 73 -3.48 -3.01 -8.01
CA MET A 73 -3.90 -3.90 -9.09
C MET A 73 -2.80 -4.91 -9.45
N LEU A 74 -1.57 -4.42 -9.64
CA LEU A 74 -0.43 -5.26 -10.00
C LEU A 74 -0.12 -6.31 -8.93
N GLU A 75 -0.20 -5.93 -7.65
CA GLU A 75 -0.01 -6.85 -6.52
C GLU A 75 -1.05 -7.97 -6.54
N LYS A 76 -2.34 -7.63 -6.63
CA LYS A 76 -3.42 -8.62 -6.69
C LYS A 76 -3.32 -9.52 -7.91
N MET A 77 -2.93 -8.96 -9.06
CA MET A 77 -2.70 -9.72 -10.28
C MET A 77 -1.54 -10.71 -10.11
N ALA A 78 -0.42 -10.27 -9.53
CA ALA A 78 0.75 -11.10 -9.27
C ALA A 78 0.41 -12.27 -8.32
N ILE A 79 -0.31 -11.99 -7.24
CA ILE A 79 -0.82 -13.02 -6.31
C ILE A 79 -1.70 -14.02 -7.06
N LYS A 80 -2.63 -13.56 -7.89
CA LYS A 80 -3.51 -14.45 -8.65
C LYS A 80 -2.73 -15.35 -9.61
N ILE A 81 -1.70 -14.82 -10.28
CA ILE A 81 -0.81 -15.62 -11.13
C ILE A 81 -0.01 -16.62 -10.30
N ALA A 82 0.51 -16.23 -9.13
CA ALA A 82 1.29 -17.09 -8.25
C ALA A 82 0.46 -18.30 -7.76
N THR A 83 -0.82 -18.12 -7.45
CA THR A 83 -1.72 -19.21 -7.03
C THR A 83 -1.92 -20.31 -8.08
N LEU A 84 -1.52 -20.10 -9.33
CA LEU A 84 -1.54 -21.16 -10.36
C LEU A 84 -0.44 -22.21 -10.18
N ASN A 85 0.64 -21.88 -9.47
CA ASN A 85 1.83 -22.72 -9.36
C ASN A 85 2.29 -22.94 -7.92
N TYR A 86 1.85 -22.09 -6.99
CA TYR A 86 2.29 -22.11 -5.60
C TYR A 86 1.09 -21.97 -4.68
N GLU A 87 1.22 -22.51 -3.47
CA GLU A 87 0.39 -22.11 -2.35
C GLU A 87 0.87 -20.74 -1.88
N VAL A 88 -0.02 -19.75 -1.89
CA VAL A 88 0.29 -18.37 -1.53
C VAL A 88 -0.36 -18.09 -0.18
N THR A 89 0.46 -17.80 0.83
CA THR A 89 0.00 -17.32 2.15
C THR A 89 0.15 -15.81 2.20
N GLN A 90 -0.90 -15.10 2.62
CA GLN A 90 -0.87 -13.63 2.79
C GLN A 90 -0.41 -13.21 4.20
N GLU A 91 -0.27 -14.19 5.10
CA GLU A 91 0.11 -13.97 6.48
C GLU A 91 1.50 -14.55 6.70
N VAL A 92 2.33 -13.76 7.39
CA VAL A 92 3.59 -14.25 7.95
C VAL A 92 3.27 -14.64 9.38
N GLU A 93 2.97 -15.92 9.57
CA GLU A 93 2.81 -16.48 10.91
C GLU A 93 4.20 -16.77 11.49
N GLY A 94 4.42 -16.30 12.71
CA GLY A 94 5.64 -16.56 13.46
C GLY A 94 5.36 -16.33 14.95
N PRO A 95 6.04 -17.06 15.85
CA PRO A 95 5.90 -16.81 17.27
C PRO A 95 6.41 -15.40 17.58
N ILE A 96 5.54 -14.54 18.10
CA ILE A 96 5.92 -13.31 18.80
C ILE A 96 5.85 -13.61 20.29
N TYR A 97 7.00 -13.56 20.96
CA TYR A 97 7.08 -13.73 22.40
C TYR A 97 6.52 -12.50 23.11
N GLN A 98 6.03 -12.69 24.35
CA GLN A 98 5.51 -11.59 25.16
C GLN A 98 6.57 -10.48 25.34
N GLU A 99 7.84 -10.87 25.52
CA GLU A 99 8.96 -9.95 25.67
C GLU A 99 9.18 -9.08 24.42
N GLN A 100 8.96 -9.63 23.23
CA GLN A 100 9.01 -8.88 21.98
C GLN A 100 7.83 -7.90 21.89
N THR A 101 6.64 -8.33 22.32
CA THR A 101 5.43 -7.46 22.36
C THR A 101 5.62 -6.29 23.31
N ASP A 102 6.13 -6.55 24.52
CA ASP A 102 6.40 -5.54 25.54
C ASP A 102 7.46 -4.54 25.06
N TYR A 103 8.51 -5.04 24.42
CA TYR A 103 9.55 -4.19 23.84
C TYR A 103 9.01 -3.30 22.71
N ILE A 104 8.19 -3.86 21.81
CA ILE A 104 7.55 -3.08 20.74
C ILE A 104 6.64 -1.99 21.34
N ALA A 105 5.86 -2.31 22.37
CA ALA A 105 4.99 -1.33 23.03
C ALA A 105 5.78 -0.19 23.69
N GLU A 106 6.86 -0.51 24.41
CA GLU A 106 7.76 0.48 25.01
C GLU A 106 8.40 1.38 23.95
N LEU A 107 8.86 0.79 22.85
CA LEU A 107 9.47 1.49 21.73
C LEU A 107 8.49 2.47 21.06
N LEU A 108 7.25 2.03 20.82
CA LEU A 108 6.18 2.86 20.24
C LEU A 108 5.82 4.05 21.14
N GLU A 109 5.75 3.84 22.46
CA GLU A 109 5.51 4.93 23.41
C GLU A 109 6.67 5.95 23.42
N CYS A 110 7.92 5.49 23.34
CA CYS A 110 9.09 6.37 23.22
C CYS A 110 9.07 7.20 21.92
N TYR A 111 8.59 6.64 20.81
CA TYR A 111 8.46 7.35 19.54
C TYR A 111 7.33 8.39 19.57
N LYS A 112 6.19 8.02 20.15
CA LYS A 112 5.00 8.88 20.27
C LYS A 112 5.24 10.07 21.19
N ASN A 113 6.06 9.90 22.22
CA ASN A 113 6.36 10.97 23.16
C ASN A 113 7.30 12.02 22.54
N THR A 114 6.76 12.98 21.78
CA THR A 114 7.50 14.02 21.06
C THR A 114 8.19 15.08 21.94
N LYS A 115 7.97 15.09 23.26
CA LYS A 115 8.45 16.14 24.17
C LYS A 115 9.01 15.66 25.52
N GLY A 116 9.00 14.35 25.81
CA GLY A 116 9.48 13.80 27.07
C GLY A 116 10.95 13.39 27.06
N ALA A 117 11.52 13.15 28.26
CA ALA A 117 12.90 12.67 28.43
C ALA A 117 13.18 11.32 27.74
N ASN A 118 12.12 10.54 27.50
CA ASN A 118 12.17 9.24 26.83
C ASN A 118 11.86 9.34 25.32
N HIS A 119 11.82 10.55 24.74
CA HIS A 119 11.61 10.71 23.31
C HIS A 119 12.74 10.05 22.54
N LYS A 120 12.38 9.11 21.67
CA LYS A 120 13.32 8.46 20.76
C LYS A 120 12.92 8.73 19.32
N LYS A 121 13.90 9.05 18.48
CA LYS A 121 13.70 9.06 17.02
C LYS A 121 13.87 7.62 16.50
N PRO A 122 12.96 7.12 15.66
CA PRO A 122 13.09 5.78 15.08
C PRO A 122 14.44 5.59 14.39
N SER A 123 15.09 4.46 14.67
CA SER A 123 16.40 4.11 14.11
C SER A 123 16.45 2.65 13.68
N ILE A 124 17.31 2.33 12.70
CA ILE A 124 17.50 0.95 12.23
C ILE A 124 17.98 0.02 13.36
N ALA A 125 18.69 0.55 14.36
CA ALA A 125 19.18 -0.22 15.49
C ALA A 125 18.05 -0.77 16.36
N ASP A 126 16.87 -0.13 16.37
CA ASP A 126 15.74 -0.53 17.22
C ASP A 126 15.17 -1.90 16.81
N TYR A 127 15.22 -2.22 15.52
CA TYR A 127 14.75 -3.51 14.99
C TYR A 127 15.63 -4.69 15.42
N ARG A 128 16.92 -4.46 15.70
CA ARG A 128 17.85 -5.53 16.11
C ARG A 128 17.48 -6.13 17.46
N ASN A 129 16.90 -5.31 18.33
CA ASN A 129 16.53 -5.72 19.69
C ASN A 129 15.17 -6.43 19.72
N ILE A 130 14.39 -6.39 18.64
CA ILE A 130 13.14 -7.16 18.49
C ILE A 130 13.47 -8.64 18.25
N ILE A 131 14.57 -8.95 17.56
CA ILE A 131 14.94 -10.33 17.15
C ILE A 131 15.77 -11.05 18.23
N GLY A 132 16.40 -10.30 19.14
CA GLY A 132 17.35 -10.82 20.14
C GLY A 132 16.83 -10.98 21.56
N LYS A 133 15.51 -10.87 21.78
CA LYS A 133 14.85 -11.16 23.06
C LYS A 133 13.89 -12.33 22.90
#